data_AF-A0A7S0KYT6-F1
#
_entry.id   AF-A0A7S0KYT6-F1
#
_cell.length_a   1.000
_cell.length_b   1.000
_cell.length_c   1.000
_cell.angle_alpha   90.00
_cell.angle_beta   90.00
_cell.angle_gamma   90.00
#
_symmetry.space_group_name_H-M   'P 1'
#
loop_
_entity.id
_entity.type
_entity.pdbx_description
1 polymer ?
#
loop_
_entity_poly.entity_id
_entity_poly.type
_entity_poly.pdbx_seq_one_letter_code
_entity_poly.pdbx_strand_id
1 'polypeptide(L)'
;NIAKKSKQSIRKMNSLAKQVPENILHKTLLLEAEFDIFKGRYLQGLKKYQRSIHLAKKEGFLHDHALACERAGLAFYSHNATEEFHSMNATGISGHKYLSDAYSSYKEWGSHAKVKQLQDNHTFLTDIPTDS
;
A
#
# COMPACT_ATOMS: atom_id res chain seq x y z
N ASN A 1 -0.92 9.15 21.80
CA ASN A 1 -0.16 10.15 21.00
C ASN A 1 0.54 9.44 19.82
N ILE A 2 -0.24 9.04 18.82
CA ILE A 2 0.15 8.11 17.74
C ILE A 2 1.18 8.73 16.78
N ALA A 3 1.03 10.02 16.48
CA ALA A 3 1.93 10.75 15.60
C ALA A 3 3.41 10.71 16.06
N LYS A 4 3.66 10.75 17.38
CA LYS A 4 5.02 10.70 17.94
C LYS A 4 5.67 9.32 17.75
N LYS A 5 4.90 8.24 17.92
CA LYS A 5 5.35 6.85 17.70
C LYS A 5 5.60 6.54 16.23
N SER A 6 4.75 7.01 15.33
CA SER A 6 4.98 6.86 13.87
C SER A 6 6.26 7.58 13.45
N LYS A 7 6.48 8.81 13.93
CA LYS A 7 7.69 9.59 13.61
C LYS A 7 8.97 8.93 14.13
N GLN A 8 8.91 8.26 15.29
CA GLN A 8 10.05 7.55 15.88
C GLN A 8 10.36 6.24 15.14
N SER A 9 9.33 5.53 14.68
CA SER A 9 9.46 4.32 13.85
C SER A 9 10.04 4.65 12.47
N ILE A 10 9.58 5.75 11.86
CA ILE A 10 10.14 6.30 10.62
C ILE A 10 11.63 6.64 10.79
N ARG A 11 12.01 7.30 11.89
CA ARG A 11 13.44 7.63 12.15
C ARG A 11 14.33 6.40 12.28
N LYS A 12 13.85 5.36 12.97
CA LYS A 12 14.60 4.09 13.09
C LYS A 12 14.75 3.42 11.72
N MET A 13 13.68 3.33 10.94
CA MET A 13 13.74 2.76 9.59
C MET A 13 14.65 3.57 8.66
N ASN A 14 14.62 4.90 8.72
CA ASN A 14 15.54 5.74 7.95
C ASN A 14 17.01 5.57 8.34
N SER A 15 17.30 5.22 9.60
CA SER A 15 18.66 4.91 10.04
C SER A 15 19.13 3.56 9.50
N LEU A 16 18.26 2.55 9.54
CA LEU A 16 18.56 1.23 8.98
C LEU A 16 18.68 1.29 7.45
N ALA A 17 17.87 2.12 6.76
CA ALA A 17 17.97 2.36 5.32
C ALA A 17 19.29 3.01 4.90
N LYS A 18 20.01 3.68 5.82
CA LYS A 18 21.37 4.17 5.53
C LYS A 18 22.44 3.07 5.57
N GLN A 19 22.14 1.94 6.23
CA GLN A 19 23.06 0.81 6.42
C GLN A 19 22.78 -0.34 5.44
N VAL A 20 21.53 -0.53 5.02
CA VAL A 20 21.11 -1.50 3.99
C VAL A 20 20.05 -0.85 3.09
N PRO A 21 20.47 0.04 2.17
CA PRO A 21 19.55 0.95 1.46
C PRO A 21 18.54 0.28 0.56
N GLU A 22 18.92 -0.83 -0.08
CA GLU A 22 18.02 -1.59 -0.96
C GLU A 22 16.86 -2.20 -0.16
N ASN A 23 17.10 -2.71 1.05
CA ASN A 23 16.10 -3.52 1.77
C ASN A 23 15.02 -2.70 2.52
N ILE A 24 15.10 -1.36 2.55
CA ILE A 24 14.23 -0.55 3.44
C ILE A 24 13.61 0.65 2.72
N LEU A 25 14.09 1.02 1.53
CA LEU A 25 13.58 2.19 0.82
C LEU A 25 12.08 2.10 0.54
N HIS A 26 11.56 0.93 0.14
CA HIS A 26 10.12 0.73 -0.07
C HIS A 26 9.33 0.94 1.22
N LYS A 27 9.82 0.42 2.36
CA LYS A 27 9.17 0.62 3.67
C LYS A 27 9.17 2.09 4.09
N THR A 28 10.26 2.83 3.87
CA THR A 28 10.30 4.28 4.12
C THR A 28 9.29 5.02 3.25
N LEU A 29 9.24 4.72 1.95
CA LEU A 29 8.29 5.34 1.03
C LEU A 29 6.84 5.06 1.42
N LEU A 30 6.53 3.85 1.88
CA LEU A 30 5.21 3.50 2.36
C LEU A 30 4.79 4.38 3.55
N LEU A 31 5.68 4.59 4.53
CA LEU A 31 5.37 5.43 5.68
C LEU A 31 5.21 6.91 5.33
N GLU A 32 6.04 7.39 4.41
CA GLU A 32 5.94 8.75 3.93
C GLU A 32 4.65 8.96 3.13
N ALA A 33 4.21 7.94 2.37
CA ALA A 33 2.92 7.95 1.69
C ALA A 33 1.76 8.12 2.69
N GLU A 34 1.72 7.28 3.73
CA GLU A 34 0.73 7.39 4.80
C GLU A 34 0.72 8.76 5.49
N PHE A 35 1.91 9.30 5.75
CA PHE A 35 2.04 10.61 6.36
C PHE A 35 1.52 11.73 5.45
N ASP A 36 1.74 11.63 4.14
CA ASP A 36 1.20 12.58 3.17
C ASP A 36 -0.31 12.48 3.04
N ILE A 37 -0.87 11.27 2.96
CA ILE A 37 -2.32 11.06 2.96
C ILE A 37 -2.95 11.68 4.22
N PHE A 38 -2.39 11.39 5.40
CA PHE A 38 -2.86 11.98 6.66
C PHE A 38 -2.81 13.52 6.68
N LYS A 39 -1.91 14.13 5.90
CA LYS A 39 -1.76 15.58 5.78
C LYS A 39 -2.58 16.20 4.65
N GLY A 40 -3.41 15.42 3.95
CA GLY A 40 -4.17 15.88 2.78
C GLY A 40 -3.31 16.09 1.54
N ARG A 41 -2.05 15.63 1.54
CA ARG A 41 -1.11 15.72 0.40
C ARG A 41 -1.28 14.52 -0.53
N TYR A 42 -2.47 14.35 -1.07
CA TYR A 42 -2.90 13.10 -1.72
C TYR A 42 -2.04 12.71 -2.93
N LEU A 43 -1.76 13.66 -3.83
CA LEU A 43 -0.91 13.42 -5.00
C LEU A 43 0.51 12.99 -4.63
N GLN A 44 1.09 13.58 -3.58
CA GLN A 44 2.42 13.20 -3.12
C GLN A 44 2.40 11.82 -2.46
N GLY A 45 1.37 11.53 -1.66
CA GLY A 45 1.19 10.23 -1.02
C GLY A 45 1.07 9.11 -2.05
N LEU A 46 0.27 9.29 -3.09
CA LEU A 46 0.09 8.31 -4.16
C LEU A 46 1.37 8.04 -4.96
N LYS A 47 2.12 9.10 -5.33
CA LYS A 47 3.43 8.93 -5.98
C LYS A 47 4.37 8.08 -5.12
N LYS A 48 4.34 8.27 -3.81
CA LYS A 48 5.15 7.47 -2.87
C LYS A 48 4.65 6.03 -2.74
N TYR A 49 3.34 5.79 -2.69
CA TYR A 49 2.79 4.44 -2.75
C TYR A 49 3.23 3.71 -4.02
N GLN A 50 3.07 4.33 -5.19
CA GLN A 50 3.48 3.73 -6.47
C GLN A 50 4.96 3.35 -6.47
N ARG A 51 5.82 4.22 -5.95
CA ARG A 51 7.25 3.94 -5.85
C ARG A 51 7.55 2.82 -4.85
N SER A 52 6.86 2.80 -3.70
CA SER A 52 6.96 1.71 -2.72
C SER A 52 6.57 0.37 -3.33
N ILE A 53 5.42 0.32 -4.00
CA ILE A 53 4.89 -0.88 -4.68
C ILE A 53 5.91 -1.37 -5.72
N HIS A 54 6.39 -0.47 -6.58
CA HIS A 54 7.35 -0.84 -7.63
C HIS A 54 8.64 -1.44 -7.04
N LEU A 55 9.22 -0.83 -6.02
CA LEU A 55 10.46 -1.30 -5.40
C LEU A 55 10.25 -2.65 -4.68
N ALA A 56 9.20 -2.76 -3.86
CA ALA A 56 8.88 -4.00 -3.17
C ALA A 56 8.69 -5.18 -4.14
N LYS A 57 8.02 -4.93 -5.28
CA LYS A 57 7.86 -5.94 -6.33
C LYS A 57 9.19 -6.30 -6.99
N LYS A 58 9.97 -5.29 -7.38
CA LYS A 58 11.25 -5.46 -8.07
C LYS A 58 12.24 -6.28 -7.24
N GLU A 59 12.23 -6.09 -5.92
CA GLU A 59 13.13 -6.76 -4.99
C GLU A 59 12.58 -8.07 -4.43
N GLY A 60 11.36 -8.47 -4.83
CA GLY A 60 10.75 -9.74 -4.42
C GLY A 60 10.16 -9.73 -3.00
N PHE A 61 9.97 -8.57 -2.38
CA PHE A 61 9.30 -8.44 -1.07
C PHE A 61 7.78 -8.57 -1.20
N LEU A 62 7.30 -9.78 -1.48
CA LEU A 62 5.87 -10.06 -1.74
C LEU A 62 4.95 -9.54 -0.63
N HIS A 63 5.32 -9.73 0.64
CA HIS A 63 4.54 -9.23 1.77
C HIS A 63 4.44 -7.69 1.78
N ASP A 64 5.56 -7.00 1.55
CA ASP A 64 5.60 -5.55 1.57
C ASP A 64 4.91 -4.95 0.33
N HIS A 65 5.03 -5.62 -0.82
CA HIS A 65 4.28 -5.29 -2.02
C HIS A 65 2.77 -5.38 -1.74
N ALA A 66 2.32 -6.50 -1.17
CA ALA A 66 0.92 -6.70 -0.81
C ALA A 66 0.42 -5.62 0.15
N LEU A 67 1.20 -5.32 1.20
CA LEU A 67 0.86 -4.27 2.16
C LEU A 67 0.77 -2.89 1.50
N ALA A 68 1.75 -2.51 0.68
CA ALA A 68 1.75 -1.21 0.01
C ALA A 68 0.56 -1.06 -0.95
N CYS A 69 0.22 -2.12 -1.67
CA CYS A 69 -0.98 -2.20 -2.51
C CYS A 69 -2.27 -2.06 -1.68
N GLU A 70 -2.41 -2.80 -0.58
CA GLU A 70 -3.59 -2.71 0.30
C GLU A 70 -3.78 -1.28 0.79
N ARG A 71 -2.71 -0.65 1.29
CA ARG A 71 -2.76 0.72 1.81
C ARG A 71 -3.10 1.76 0.74
N ALA A 72 -2.55 1.62 -0.47
CA ALA A 72 -2.89 2.48 -1.60
C ALA A 72 -4.37 2.34 -1.98
N GLY A 73 -4.87 1.10 -2.05
CA GLY A 73 -6.28 0.82 -2.34
C GLY A 73 -7.22 1.43 -1.29
N LEU A 74 -6.95 1.21 -0.01
CA LEU A 74 -7.76 1.77 1.09
C LEU A 74 -7.72 3.29 1.13
N ALA A 75 -6.58 3.91 0.84
CA ALA A 75 -6.48 5.37 0.73
C ALA A 75 -7.35 5.91 -0.41
N PHE A 76 -7.42 5.19 -1.53
CA PHE A 76 -8.33 5.51 -2.64
C PHE A 76 -9.80 5.49 -2.20
N TYR A 77 -10.27 4.44 -1.52
CA TYR A 77 -11.66 4.37 -1.07
C TYR A 77 -11.99 5.40 0.01
N SER A 78 -11.04 5.68 0.91
CA SER A 78 -11.26 6.64 2.01
C SER A 78 -11.34 8.09 1.54
N HIS A 79 -10.77 8.40 0.37
CA HIS A 79 -10.64 9.76 -0.14
C HIS A 79 -11.23 9.95 -1.55
N ASN A 80 -12.00 8.98 -2.06
CA ASN A 80 -12.59 9.03 -3.40
C ASN A 80 -13.51 10.24 -3.67
N ALA A 81 -14.03 10.87 -2.62
CA ALA A 81 -14.86 12.07 -2.69
C ALA A 81 -14.07 13.37 -2.91
N THR A 82 -12.72 13.34 -2.83
CA THR A 82 -11.92 14.53 -3.14
C THR A 82 -11.74 14.66 -4.65
N GLU A 83 -11.80 15.89 -5.17
CA GLU A 83 -11.67 16.16 -6.62
C GLU A 83 -10.38 15.58 -7.21
N GLU A 84 -9.30 15.57 -6.42
CA GLU A 84 -7.99 15.05 -6.83
C GLU A 84 -8.04 13.53 -7.04
N PHE A 85 -8.65 12.77 -6.13
CA PHE A 85 -8.81 11.32 -6.28
C PHE A 85 -9.83 10.97 -7.35
N HIS A 86 -10.88 11.76 -7.50
CA HIS A 86 -11.86 11.60 -8.57
C HIS A 86 -11.21 11.77 -9.95
N SER A 87 -10.37 12.80 -10.13
CA SER A 87 -9.59 13.01 -11.35
C SER A 87 -8.62 11.86 -11.65
N MET A 88 -8.05 11.22 -10.62
CA MET A 88 -7.18 10.04 -10.80
C MET A 88 -7.93 8.75 -11.11
N ASN A 89 -9.15 8.56 -10.60
CA ASN A 89 -9.99 7.45 -11.05
C ASN A 89 -10.23 7.53 -12.57
N ALA A 90 -10.37 8.74 -13.12
CA ALA A 90 -10.54 8.97 -14.55
C ALA A 90 -9.28 8.65 -15.39
N THR A 91 -8.08 8.60 -14.78
CA THR A 91 -6.83 8.21 -15.47
C THR A 91 -6.57 6.70 -15.45
N GLY A 92 -7.51 5.90 -14.94
CA GLY A 92 -7.41 4.43 -14.90
C GLY A 92 -6.65 3.87 -13.69
N ILE A 93 -6.26 4.73 -12.74
CA ILE A 93 -5.72 4.30 -11.45
C ILE A 93 -6.91 4.07 -10.50
N SER A 94 -7.31 2.82 -10.33
CA SER A 94 -8.44 2.45 -9.47
C SER A 94 -7.99 1.79 -8.17
N GLY A 95 -8.65 2.12 -7.06
CA GLY A 95 -8.46 1.43 -5.77
C GLY A 95 -8.67 -0.08 -5.89
N HIS A 96 -9.57 -0.52 -6.77
CA HIS A 96 -9.82 -1.92 -7.09
C HIS A 96 -8.57 -2.64 -7.57
N LYS A 97 -7.80 -2.04 -8.50
CA LYS A 97 -6.58 -2.66 -9.01
C LYS A 97 -5.55 -2.87 -7.90
N TYR A 98 -5.37 -1.88 -7.03
CA TYR A 98 -4.44 -2.00 -5.90
C TYR A 98 -4.85 -3.13 -4.95
N LEU A 99 -6.14 -3.23 -4.61
CA LEU A 99 -6.61 -4.32 -3.74
C LEU A 99 -6.51 -5.70 -4.41
N SER A 100 -6.72 -5.79 -5.72
CA SER A 100 -6.50 -7.03 -6.47
C SER A 100 -5.02 -7.43 -6.49
N ASP A 101 -4.10 -6.48 -6.68
CA ASP A 101 -2.66 -6.75 -6.65
C ASP A 101 -2.22 -7.15 -5.22
N ALA A 102 -2.81 -6.55 -4.17
CA ALA A 102 -2.58 -6.92 -2.78
C ALA A 102 -3.03 -8.36 -2.48
N TYR A 103 -4.23 -8.73 -2.95
CA TYR A 103 -4.77 -10.08 -2.83
C TYR A 103 -3.83 -11.12 -3.46
N SER A 104 -3.43 -10.91 -4.71
CA SER A 104 -2.54 -11.84 -5.43
C SER A 104 -1.21 -12.01 -4.72
N SER A 105 -0.61 -10.92 -4.23
CA SER A 105 0.68 -11.01 -3.51
C SER A 105 0.55 -11.62 -2.11
N TYR A 106 -0.57 -11.42 -1.39
CA TYR A 106 -0.79 -12.15 -0.13
C TYR A 106 -1.04 -13.64 -0.35
N LYS A 107 -1.70 -14.01 -1.46
CA LYS A 107 -1.88 -15.41 -1.87
C LYS A 107 -0.53 -16.05 -2.18
N GLU A 108 0.28 -15.41 -3.02
CA GLU A 108 1.62 -15.90 -3.38
C GLU A 108 2.57 -15.99 -2.17
N TRP A 109 2.48 -15.03 -1.23
CA TRP A 109 3.23 -15.07 0.01
C TRP A 109 2.74 -16.16 0.99
N GLY A 110 1.53 -16.71 0.80
CA GLY A 110 0.97 -17.80 1.62
C GLY A 110 0.12 -17.36 2.81
N SER A 111 -0.31 -16.08 2.88
CA SER A 111 -1.09 -15.56 4.01
C SER A 111 -2.60 -15.72 3.81
N HIS A 112 -3.11 -16.87 4.23
CA HIS A 112 -4.54 -17.19 4.17
C HIS A 112 -5.41 -16.22 4.99
N ALA A 113 -4.92 -15.76 6.15
CA ALA A 113 -5.66 -14.82 7.00
C ALA A 113 -5.86 -13.45 6.32
N LYS A 114 -4.83 -12.92 5.65
CA LYS A 114 -4.93 -11.64 4.94
C LYS A 114 -5.78 -11.73 3.68
N VAL A 115 -5.65 -12.84 2.94
CA VAL A 115 -6.49 -13.13 1.77
C VAL A 115 -7.96 -13.13 2.16
N LYS A 116 -8.33 -13.90 3.19
CA LYS A 116 -9.70 -13.96 3.69
C LYS A 116 -10.19 -12.59 4.18
N GLN A 117 -9.37 -11.88 4.95
CA GLN A 117 -9.71 -10.52 5.42
C GLN A 117 -10.01 -9.56 4.25
N LEU A 118 -9.23 -9.60 3.17
CA LEU A 118 -9.47 -8.76 2.01
C LEU A 118 -10.78 -9.14 1.29
N GLN A 119 -11.06 -10.43 1.15
CA GLN A 119 -12.31 -10.91 0.55
C GLN A 119 -13.54 -10.51 1.37
N ASP A 120 -13.49 -10.67 2.69
CA ASP A 120 -14.58 -10.31 3.60
C ASP A 120 -14.89 -8.81 3.56
N ASN A 121 -13.85 -7.97 3.44
CA ASN A 121 -14.00 -6.51 3.42
C ASN A 121 -14.32 -5.93 2.04
N HIS A 122 -14.07 -6.68 0.97
CA HIS A 122 -14.21 -6.20 -0.41
C HIS A 122 -14.85 -7.26 -1.29
N THR A 123 -16.19 -7.22 -1.38
CA THR A 123 -17.00 -8.23 -2.09
C THR A 123 -16.59 -8.44 -3.55
N PHE A 124 -16.01 -7.45 -4.24
CA PHE A 124 -15.54 -7.64 -5.61
C PHE A 124 -14.31 -8.58 -5.72
N LEU A 125 -13.66 -8.95 -4.62
CA LEU A 125 -12.56 -9.91 -4.58
C LEU A 125 -13.03 -11.37 -4.38
N THR A 126 -14.31 -11.60 -4.07
CA THR A 126 -14.84 -12.96 -3.85
C THR A 126 -15.06 -13.75 -5.13
N ASP A 127 -15.14 -13.07 -6.28
CA ASP A 127 -15.31 -13.71 -7.59
C ASP A 127 -14.00 -14.29 -8.17
N ILE A 128 -12.88 -14.11 -7.48
CA ILE A 128 -11.57 -14.65 -7.89
C ILE A 128 -11.43 -16.06 -7.29
N PRO A 129 -11.39 -17.13 -8.11
CA PRO A 129 -11.36 -18.51 -7.61
C PRO A 129 -10.20 -18.72 -6.64
N THR A 130 -10.55 -19.15 -5.43
CA THR A 130 -9.60 -19.67 -4.46
C THR A 130 -9.45 -21.15 -4.75
N ASP A 131 -8.66 -21.49 -5.77
CA ASP A 131 -8.26 -22.89 -5.97
C ASP A 131 -7.64 -23.40 -4.66
N SER A 132 -8.31 -24.42 -4.12
CA SER A 132 -8.01 -25.14 -2.88
C SER A 132 -7.12 -26.33 -3.18
#